data_AF-T2IP80-F1
#
_entry.id   AF-T2IP80-F1
#
_cell.length_a   1.000
_cell.length_b   1.000
_cell.length_c   1.000
_cell.angle_alpha   90.00
_cell.angle_beta   90.00
_cell.angle_gamma   90.00
#
_symmetry.space_group_name_H-M   'P 1'
#
loop_
_entity.id
_entity.type
_entity.pdbx_description
1 polymer ?
#
loop_
_entity_poly.entity_id
_entity_poly.type
_entity_poly.pdbx_seq_one_letter_code
_entity_poly.pdbx_strand_id
1 'polypeptide(L)'
;MYCLVSFYHHTRGFVQHYDFTDGTFDDFFECFIRGKVDFGDYFDNLVPWYEHKDDPNVLFFTYETMKADLKSIIIKIGNFLGNKYLYTVENESIINKIIVNSSLQKMKKDQQRWSSKRPENMPSFVRKGKVGSWKDYFSPEQKQRLTEKFIMKTAGTGLENLWLD
;
A
#
# COMPACT_ATOMS: atom_id res chain seq x y z
N MET A 1 -6.70 0.64 6.05
CA MET A 1 -7.69 -0.38 5.62
C MET A 1 -7.36 -1.05 4.28
N TYR A 2 -6.89 -0.31 3.26
CA TYR A 2 -6.52 -0.86 1.94
C TYR A 2 -5.44 -1.94 1.96
N CYS A 3 -4.44 -1.76 2.84
CA CYS A 3 -3.31 -2.68 2.97
C CYS A 3 -3.78 -4.10 3.30
N LEU A 4 -4.72 -4.28 4.23
CA LEU A 4 -5.21 -5.59 4.68
C LEU A 4 -5.81 -6.40 3.51
N VAL A 5 -6.72 -5.81 2.73
CA VAL A 5 -7.32 -6.52 1.59
C VAL A 5 -6.27 -6.86 0.53
N SER A 6 -5.37 -5.92 0.24
CA SER A 6 -4.29 -6.20 -0.72
C SER A 6 -3.38 -7.32 -0.22
N PHE A 7 -3.09 -7.34 1.08
CA PHE A 7 -2.24 -8.34 1.70
C PHE A 7 -2.90 -9.72 1.72
N TYR A 8 -4.19 -9.81 2.05
CA TYR A 8 -4.98 -11.04 1.92
C TYR A 8 -4.84 -11.67 0.52
N HIS A 9 -5.08 -10.89 -0.54
CA HIS A 9 -4.93 -11.39 -1.92
C HIS A 9 -3.48 -11.68 -2.28
N HIS A 10 -2.51 -10.96 -1.72
CA HIS A 10 -1.08 -11.23 -1.90
C HIS A 10 -0.74 -12.59 -1.31
N THR A 11 -0.99 -12.81 -0.01
CA THR A 11 -0.73 -14.05 0.71
C THR A 11 -1.31 -15.26 -0.02
N ARG A 12 -2.57 -15.18 -0.47
CA ARG A 12 -3.23 -16.28 -1.20
C ARG A 12 -2.53 -16.70 -2.50
N GLY A 13 -1.84 -15.80 -3.19
CA GLY A 13 -1.15 -16.16 -4.44
C GLY A 13 0.36 -16.35 -4.30
N PHE A 14 0.90 -16.32 -3.09
CA PHE A 14 2.28 -16.72 -2.78
C PHE A 14 2.30 -18.07 -2.07
N VAL A 15 1.77 -19.09 -2.73
CA VAL A 15 1.58 -20.45 -2.17
C VAL A 15 2.87 -21.16 -1.77
N GLN A 16 4.02 -20.71 -2.29
CA GLN A 16 5.34 -21.22 -1.91
C GLN A 16 5.82 -20.67 -0.56
N HIS A 17 5.24 -19.57 -0.09
CA HIS A 17 5.62 -18.90 1.15
C HIS A 17 4.51 -18.97 2.21
N TYR A 18 3.26 -19.12 1.78
CA TYR A 18 2.10 -19.12 2.66
C TYR A 18 1.19 -20.30 2.39
N ASP A 19 0.87 -21.04 3.44
CA ASP A 19 -0.17 -22.06 3.42
C ASP A 19 -1.54 -21.44 3.71
N PHE A 20 -1.99 -20.55 2.81
CA PHE A 20 -3.22 -19.77 2.99
C PHE A 20 -4.08 -19.70 1.72
N THR A 21 -3.83 -20.56 0.74
CA THR A 21 -4.48 -20.55 -0.58
C THR A 21 -6.01 -20.57 -0.49
N ASP A 22 -6.52 -21.38 0.43
CA ASP A 22 -7.96 -21.61 0.66
C ASP A 22 -8.52 -20.84 1.87
N GLY A 23 -7.68 -20.02 2.51
CA GLY A 23 -8.08 -19.20 3.66
C GLY A 23 -9.09 -18.12 3.26
N THR A 24 -10.05 -17.85 4.16
CA THR A 24 -11.05 -16.82 3.93
C THR A 24 -10.52 -15.43 4.30
N PHE A 25 -11.26 -14.39 3.89
CA PHE A 25 -10.93 -13.03 4.32
C PHE A 25 -11.09 -12.88 5.84
N ASP A 26 -12.06 -13.57 6.44
CA ASP A 26 -12.35 -13.49 7.87
C ASP A 26 -11.20 -14.10 8.70
N ASP A 27 -10.68 -15.25 8.26
CA ASP A 27 -9.50 -15.87 8.87
C ASP A 27 -8.29 -14.94 8.80
N PHE A 28 -8.07 -14.33 7.63
CA PHE A 28 -6.95 -13.41 7.44
C PHE A 28 -7.11 -12.14 8.26
N PHE A 29 -8.33 -11.62 8.39
CA PHE A 29 -8.64 -10.47 9.24
C PHE A 29 -8.28 -10.76 10.70
N GLU A 30 -8.63 -11.93 11.22
CA GLU A 30 -8.26 -12.34 12.59
C GLU A 30 -6.75 -12.44 12.78
N CYS A 31 -6.02 -12.98 11.80
CA CYS A 31 -4.56 -12.99 11.83
C CYS A 31 -4.01 -11.56 11.83
N PHE A 32 -4.47 -10.71 10.93
CA PHE A 32 -3.99 -9.33 10.77
C PHE A 32 -4.25 -8.49 12.03
N ILE A 33 -5.46 -8.53 12.58
CA ILE A 33 -5.82 -7.72 13.75
C ILE A 33 -5.04 -8.16 15.01
N ARG A 34 -4.57 -9.42 15.06
CA ARG A 34 -3.72 -9.96 16.13
C ARG A 34 -2.23 -9.80 15.86
N GLY A 35 -1.83 -9.20 14.73
CA GLY A 35 -0.43 -9.08 14.32
C GLY A 35 0.23 -10.43 13.97
N LYS A 36 -0.57 -11.45 13.66
CA LYS A 36 -0.12 -12.80 13.28
C LYS A 36 -0.06 -12.98 11.75
N VAL A 37 0.49 -11.98 11.09
CA VAL A 37 0.77 -12.00 9.64
C VAL A 37 2.25 -11.76 9.41
N ASP A 38 2.71 -11.90 8.17
CA ASP A 38 4.11 -11.60 7.86
C ASP A 38 4.45 -10.16 8.24
N PHE A 39 5.65 -9.96 8.77
CA PHE A 39 6.13 -8.71 9.38
C PHE A 39 5.35 -8.19 10.61
N GLY A 40 4.46 -8.98 11.20
CA GLY A 40 3.83 -8.70 12.49
C GLY A 40 2.66 -7.72 12.44
N ASP A 41 2.48 -6.94 13.51
CA ASP A 41 1.42 -5.92 13.57
C ASP A 41 1.75 -4.73 12.67
N TYR A 42 0.82 -4.38 11.78
CA TYR A 42 0.96 -3.24 10.86
C TYR A 42 1.31 -1.93 11.60
N PHE A 43 0.72 -1.72 12.78
CA PHE A 43 0.91 -0.49 13.54
C PHE A 43 2.30 -0.37 14.16
N ASP A 44 2.95 -1.50 14.45
CA ASP A 44 4.30 -1.53 15.01
C ASP A 44 5.35 -1.08 13.96
N ASN A 45 4.98 -1.08 12.67
CA ASN A 45 5.77 -0.47 11.61
C ASN A 45 5.31 0.97 11.32
N LEU A 46 4.00 1.21 11.19
CA LEU A 46 3.48 2.51 10.77
C LEU A 46 3.78 3.63 11.77
N VAL A 47 3.55 3.37 13.07
CA VAL A 47 3.60 4.42 14.10
C VAL A 47 5.02 4.94 14.29
N PRO A 48 6.05 4.10 14.55
CA PRO A 48 7.42 4.61 14.71
C PRO A 48 7.94 5.34 13.48
N TRP A 49 7.68 4.84 12.27
CA TRP A 49 8.12 5.50 11.04
C TRP A 49 7.44 6.84 10.78
N TYR A 50 6.21 7.03 11.26
CA TYR A 50 5.53 8.30 11.10
C TYR A 50 6.13 9.41 11.94
N GLU A 51 6.72 9.08 13.10
CA GLU A 51 7.45 10.06 13.93
C GLU A 51 8.61 10.70 13.15
N HIS A 52 9.19 9.95 12.20
CA HIS A 52 10.27 10.40 11.32
C HIS A 52 9.80 11.07 10.02
N LYS A 53 8.50 11.33 9.84
CA LYS A 53 7.97 11.84 8.55
C LYS A 53 8.56 13.19 8.10
N ASP A 54 9.08 13.98 9.05
CA ASP A 54 9.68 15.29 8.82
C ASP A 54 11.22 15.24 8.83
N ASP A 55 11.82 14.06 9.02
CA ASP A 55 13.27 13.89 8.96
C ASP A 55 13.78 14.20 7.55
N PRO A 56 14.94 14.88 7.40
CA PRO A 56 15.43 15.37 6.11
C PRO A 56 15.75 14.24 5.11
N ASN A 57 15.97 13.02 5.60
CA ASN A 57 16.25 11.81 4.82
C ASN A 57 15.06 10.85 4.76
N VAL A 58 13.84 11.31 5.08
CA VAL A 58 12.60 10.54 4.97
C VAL A 58 11.63 11.27 4.06
N LEU A 59 11.09 10.56 3.07
CA LEU A 59 10.03 11.07 2.21
C LEU A 59 8.72 10.35 2.50
N PHE A 60 7.82 11.02 3.20
CA PHE A 60 6.49 10.49 3.50
C PHE A 60 5.43 10.94 2.48
N PHE A 61 4.59 10.00 2.04
CA PHE A 61 3.33 10.21 1.33
C PHE A 61 2.46 8.94 1.43
N THR A 62 1.15 9.07 1.18
CA THR A 62 0.23 7.93 1.19
C THR A 62 -0.04 7.43 -0.22
N TYR A 63 -0.49 6.17 -0.31
CA TYR A 63 -0.91 5.60 -1.59
C TYR A 63 -2.08 6.38 -2.20
N GLU A 64 -2.99 6.89 -1.37
CA GLU A 64 -4.13 7.71 -1.76
C GLU A 64 -3.67 9.04 -2.39
N THR A 65 -2.75 9.76 -1.74
CA THR A 65 -2.21 11.02 -2.31
C THR A 65 -1.46 10.77 -3.61
N MET A 66 -0.72 9.67 -3.71
CA MET A 66 -0.04 9.28 -4.96
C MET A 66 -1.02 8.94 -6.07
N LYS A 67 -2.15 8.30 -5.74
CA LYS A 67 -3.19 7.98 -6.71
C LYS A 67 -3.97 9.20 -7.17
N ALA A 68 -4.14 10.20 -6.31
CA ALA A 68 -4.81 11.45 -6.63
C ALA A 68 -3.97 12.33 -7.56
N ASP A 69 -2.67 12.47 -7.29
CA ASP A 69 -1.74 13.25 -8.11
C ASP A 69 -0.36 12.59 -8.20
N LEU A 70 -0.22 11.67 -9.16
CA LEU A 70 1.04 10.97 -9.39
C LEU A 70 2.14 11.90 -9.88
N LYS A 71 1.79 12.96 -10.63
CA LYS A 71 2.78 13.90 -11.18
C LYS A 71 3.48 14.64 -10.05
N SER A 72 2.71 15.18 -9.10
CA SER A 72 3.26 15.87 -7.94
C SER A 72 4.12 14.95 -7.08
N ILE A 73 3.73 13.67 -6.90
CA ILE A 73 4.57 12.70 -6.19
C ILE A 73 5.87 12.40 -6.93
N ILE A 74 5.86 12.25 -8.27
CA ILE A 74 7.09 12.05 -9.06
C ILE A 74 8.05 13.23 -8.87
N ILE A 75 7.53 14.47 -8.93
CA ILE A 75 8.33 15.68 -8.71
C ILE A 75 8.90 15.70 -7.29
N LYS A 76 8.07 15.39 -6.28
CA LYS A 76 8.49 15.31 -4.88
C LYS A 76 9.62 14.29 -4.69
N ILE A 77 9.51 13.10 -5.30
CA ILE A 77 10.55 12.06 -5.25
C ILE A 77 11.85 12.55 -5.90
N GLY A 78 11.81 13.16 -7.09
CA GLY A 78 13.03 13.61 -7.74
C GLY A 78 13.73 14.74 -6.98
N ASN A 79 12.98 15.67 -6.40
CA ASN A 79 13.54 16.72 -5.54
C ASN A 79 14.20 16.12 -4.29
N PHE A 80 13.57 15.12 -3.67
CA PHE A 80 14.10 14.41 -2.50
C PHE A 80 15.39 13.63 -2.80
N LEU A 81 15.47 12.99 -3.98
CA LEU A 81 16.70 12.31 -4.42
C LEU A 81 17.85 13.27 -4.80
N GLY A 82 17.57 14.57 -4.89
CA GLY A 82 18.55 15.64 -5.07
C GLY A 82 18.97 15.92 -6.52
N ASN A 83 20.02 16.74 -6.66
CA ASN A 83 20.41 17.44 -7.90
C ASN A 83 20.47 16.57 -9.17
N LYS A 84 20.85 15.29 -9.05
CA LYS A 84 20.94 14.36 -10.19
C LYS A 84 19.59 14.17 -10.91
N TYR A 85 18.47 14.36 -10.21
CA TYR A 85 17.14 14.09 -10.73
C TYR A 85 16.34 15.37 -11.04
N LEU A 86 16.89 16.57 -10.82
CA LEU A 86 16.19 17.85 -11.10
C LEU A 86 15.78 17.96 -12.57
N TYR A 87 16.70 17.70 -13.50
CA TYR A 87 16.38 17.68 -14.94
C TYR A 87 15.24 16.71 -15.28
N THR A 88 15.14 15.59 -14.56
CA THR A 88 14.08 14.59 -14.77
C THR A 88 12.71 15.15 -14.38
N VAL A 89 12.64 15.91 -13.27
CA VAL A 89 11.39 16.46 -12.72
C VAL A 89 11.05 17.86 -13.21
N GLU A 90 11.94 18.50 -13.96
CA GLU A 90 11.67 19.75 -14.69
C GLU A 90 11.24 19.49 -16.15
N ASN A 91 11.57 18.31 -16.69
CA ASN A 91 11.24 17.95 -18.07
C ASN A 91 9.89 17.23 -18.17
N GLU A 92 8.88 17.97 -18.62
CA GLU A 92 7.51 17.47 -18.78
C GLU A 92 7.39 16.19 -19.63
N SER A 93 8.20 16.06 -20.68
CA SER A 93 8.19 14.86 -21.54
C SER A 93 8.68 13.62 -20.79
N ILE A 94 9.69 13.78 -19.93
CA ILE A 94 10.22 12.70 -19.11
C ILE A 94 9.21 12.31 -18.03
N ILE A 95 8.62 13.28 -17.34
CA ILE A 95 7.56 13.04 -16.36
C ILE A 95 6.40 12.26 -16.97
N ASN A 96 5.91 12.68 -18.15
CA ASN A 96 4.83 11.98 -18.84
C ASN A 96 5.20 10.54 -19.20
N LYS A 97 6.46 10.29 -19.61
CA LYS A 97 6.96 8.92 -19.82
C LYS A 97 6.96 8.11 -18.51
N ILE A 98 7.34 8.70 -17.39
CA ILE A 98 7.32 8.02 -16.08
C ILE A 98 5.87 7.68 -15.68
N ILE A 99 4.94 8.62 -15.82
CA ILE A 99 3.51 8.41 -15.53
C ILE A 99 2.95 7.25 -16.36
N VAL A 100 3.18 7.26 -17.68
CA VAL A 100 2.70 6.21 -18.58
C VAL A 100 3.29 4.85 -18.21
N ASN A 101 4.60 4.79 -17.94
CA ASN A 101 5.26 3.54 -17.61
C ASN A 101 4.90 3.01 -16.21
N SER A 102 4.58 3.90 -15.27
CA SER A 102 4.14 3.56 -13.91
C SER A 102 2.63 3.33 -13.81
N SER A 103 1.89 3.46 -14.91
CA SER A 103 0.44 3.25 -14.93
C SER A 103 0.09 1.80 -14.64
N LEU A 104 -1.03 1.58 -13.95
CA LEU A 104 -1.54 0.24 -13.66
C LEU A 104 -1.72 -0.60 -14.93
N GLN A 105 -2.16 0.02 -16.02
CA GLN A 105 -2.32 -0.67 -17.31
C GLN A 105 -0.99 -1.19 -17.84
N LYS A 106 0.08 -0.39 -17.77
CA LYS A 106 1.42 -0.81 -18.21
C LYS A 106 1.99 -1.87 -17.30
N MET A 107 1.95 -1.65 -15.98
CA MET A 107 2.47 -2.61 -15.00
C MET A 107 1.77 -3.97 -15.09
N LYS A 108 0.46 -3.98 -15.40
CA LYS A 108 -0.31 -5.22 -15.53
C LYS A 108 0.12 -6.14 -16.67
N LYS A 109 0.74 -5.59 -17.72
CA LYS A 109 1.17 -6.35 -18.90
C LYS A 109 2.34 -7.28 -18.61
N ASP A 110 3.10 -7.00 -17.54
CA ASP A 110 4.30 -7.74 -17.18
C ASP A 110 4.26 -8.12 -15.69
N GLN A 111 3.40 -9.08 -15.33
CA GLN A 111 3.25 -9.52 -13.93
C GLN A 111 4.51 -10.21 -13.41
N GLN A 112 5.25 -10.91 -14.28
CA GLN A 112 6.43 -11.70 -13.92
C GLN A 112 7.61 -10.82 -13.52
N ARG A 113 7.68 -9.59 -14.04
CA ARG A 113 8.64 -8.59 -13.55
C ARG A 113 8.47 -8.25 -12.07
N TRP A 114 7.25 -8.34 -11.54
CA TRP A 114 6.93 -7.89 -10.18
C TRP A 114 6.81 -9.03 -9.17
N SER A 115 6.67 -10.27 -9.63
CA SER A 115 6.38 -11.43 -8.80
C SER A 115 6.78 -12.72 -9.49
N SER A 116 7.16 -13.72 -8.69
CA SER A 116 7.23 -15.10 -9.16
C SER A 116 5.88 -15.57 -9.71
N LYS A 117 5.90 -16.64 -10.52
CA LYS A 117 4.69 -17.21 -11.12
C LYS A 117 3.70 -17.60 -10.01
N ARG A 118 2.49 -17.03 -10.10
CA ARG A 118 1.38 -17.31 -9.19
C ARG A 118 0.48 -18.41 -9.78
N PRO A 119 -0.26 -19.18 -8.96
CA PRO A 119 -1.23 -20.16 -9.47
C PRO A 119 -2.27 -19.51 -10.39
N GLU A 120 -2.75 -20.24 -11.40
CA GLU A 120 -3.65 -19.69 -12.43
C GLU A 120 -5.01 -19.22 -11.86
N ASN A 121 -5.48 -19.84 -10.78
CA ASN A 121 -6.70 -19.48 -10.08
C ASN A 121 -6.53 -18.34 -9.07
N MET A 122 -5.32 -17.75 -8.95
CA MET A 122 -5.03 -16.69 -7.98
C MET A 122 -5.01 -15.30 -8.61
N PRO A 123 -5.36 -14.25 -7.85
CA PRO A 123 -5.25 -12.88 -8.32
C PRO A 123 -3.82 -12.54 -8.77
N SER A 124 -3.71 -11.74 -9.82
CA SER A 124 -2.45 -11.18 -10.29
C SER A 124 -1.78 -10.31 -9.22
N PHE A 125 -0.44 -10.20 -9.26
CA PHE A 125 0.31 -9.37 -8.30
C PHE A 125 -0.11 -7.91 -8.38
N VAL A 126 -0.05 -7.33 -9.58
CA VAL A 126 -0.66 -6.02 -9.83
C VAL A 126 -2.16 -6.24 -10.06
N ARG A 127 -2.96 -6.04 -9.01
CA ARG A 127 -4.37 -6.46 -8.95
C ARG A 127 -5.38 -5.37 -9.37
N LYS A 128 -5.87 -4.56 -8.42
CA LYS A 128 -6.90 -3.53 -8.66
C LYS A 128 -6.31 -2.11 -8.71
N GLY A 129 -5.40 -1.79 -7.80
CA GLY A 129 -4.80 -0.45 -7.68
C GLY A 129 -5.81 0.69 -7.45
N LYS A 130 -6.96 0.35 -6.87
CA LYS A 130 -8.12 1.24 -6.66
C LYS A 130 -8.29 1.55 -5.17
N VAL A 131 -8.42 2.84 -4.87
CA VAL A 131 -8.83 3.37 -3.55
C VAL A 131 -10.36 3.18 -3.41
N GLY A 132 -10.85 2.99 -2.20
CA GLY A 132 -12.22 2.59 -1.83
C GLY A 132 -12.54 1.09 -1.80
N SER A 133 -11.78 0.22 -2.48
CA SER A 133 -12.18 -1.19 -2.69
C SER A 133 -12.22 -2.09 -1.46
N TRP A 134 -11.81 -1.64 -0.28
CA TRP A 134 -11.97 -2.42 0.94
C TRP A 134 -13.42 -2.50 1.39
N LYS A 135 -14.26 -1.52 1.04
CA LYS A 135 -15.66 -1.46 1.48
C LYS A 135 -16.47 -2.71 1.08
N ASP A 136 -16.04 -3.40 0.03
CA ASP A 136 -16.67 -4.62 -0.47
C ASP A 136 -16.29 -5.90 0.31
N TYR A 137 -15.35 -5.81 1.28
CA TYR A 137 -14.80 -6.98 1.99
C TYR A 137 -15.19 -7.03 3.48
N PHE A 138 -15.29 -5.89 4.14
CA PHE A 138 -15.44 -5.85 5.59
C PHE A 138 -16.90 -5.95 6.00
N SER A 139 -17.19 -6.80 6.98
CA SER A 139 -18.42 -6.69 7.75
C SER A 139 -18.43 -5.40 8.59
N PRO A 140 -19.61 -4.90 9.03
CA PRO A 140 -19.68 -3.76 9.94
C PRO A 140 -18.84 -3.96 11.22
N GLU A 141 -18.85 -5.17 11.76
CA GLU A 141 -18.08 -5.53 12.96
C GLU A 141 -16.56 -5.49 12.71
N GLN A 142 -16.08 -6.08 11.62
CA GLN A 142 -14.65 -6.03 11.27
C GLN A 142 -14.16 -4.61 11.04
N LYS A 143 -15.00 -3.78 10.39
CA LYS A 143 -14.72 -2.36 10.20
C LYS A 143 -14.57 -1.67 11.55
N GLN A 144 -15.52 -1.87 12.47
CA GLN A 144 -15.48 -1.30 13.81
C GLN A 144 -14.20 -1.71 14.55
N ARG A 145 -13.90 -3.01 14.64
CA ARG A 145 -12.71 -3.52 15.35
C ARG A 145 -11.40 -2.97 14.81
N LEU A 146 -11.28 -2.87 13.48
CA LEU A 146 -10.08 -2.29 12.86
C LEU A 146 -9.99 -0.78 13.08
N THR A 147 -11.12 -0.06 13.04
CA THR A 147 -11.17 1.38 13.37
C THR A 147 -10.79 1.63 14.83
N GLU A 148 -11.32 0.85 15.78
CA GLU A 148 -10.98 0.96 17.20
C GLU A 148 -9.49 0.70 17.43
N LYS A 149 -8.95 -0.37 16.84
CA LYS A 149 -7.51 -0.65 16.91
C LYS A 149 -6.68 0.49 16.31
N PHE A 150 -7.10 1.03 15.16
CA PHE A 150 -6.43 2.16 14.52
C PHE A 150 -6.36 3.36 15.48
N ILE A 151 -7.51 3.81 15.98
CA ILE A 151 -7.60 4.96 16.90
C ILE A 151 -6.73 4.72 18.14
N MET A 152 -6.81 3.53 18.74
CA MET A 152 -6.01 3.19 19.92
C MET A 152 -4.51 3.24 19.65
N LYS A 153 -4.07 2.66 18.52
CA LYS A 153 -2.65 2.56 18.18
C LYS A 153 -2.04 3.88 17.69
N THR A 154 -2.86 4.79 17.14
CA THR A 154 -2.38 6.07 16.61
C THR A 154 -2.65 7.26 17.53
N ALA A 155 -3.37 7.09 18.63
CA ALA A 155 -3.73 8.18 19.53
C ALA A 155 -2.52 9.02 19.96
N GLY A 156 -2.60 10.33 19.74
CA GLY A 156 -1.57 11.30 20.15
C GLY A 156 -0.36 11.39 19.22
N THR A 157 -0.36 10.69 18.08
CA THR A 157 0.78 10.67 17.15
C THR A 157 0.61 11.62 15.96
N GLY A 158 -0.60 12.14 15.75
CA GLY A 158 -1.00 12.88 14.56
C GLY A 158 -1.46 11.98 13.40
N LEU A 159 -1.10 10.69 13.39
CA LEU A 159 -1.55 9.70 12.39
C LEU A 159 -3.06 9.53 12.36
N GLU A 160 -3.72 9.70 13.50
CA GLU A 160 -5.16 9.60 13.63
C GLU A 160 -5.90 10.56 12.71
N ASN A 161 -5.25 11.67 12.30
CA ASN A 161 -5.80 12.68 11.41
C ASN A 161 -5.50 12.43 9.92
N LEU A 162 -4.62 11.48 9.58
CA LEU A 162 -4.10 11.32 8.22
C LEU A 162 -5.16 10.85 7.20
N TRP A 163 -6.21 10.19 7.67
CA TRP A 163 -7.30 9.65 6.83
C TRP A 163 -8.68 10.11 7.30
N LEU A 164 -8.76 11.22 8.04
CA LEU A 164 -10.04 11.85 8.40
C LEU A 164 -10.53 12.71 7.25
N ASP A 165 -10.99 12.05 6.18
CA ASP A 165 -11.85 12.60 5.13
C ASP A 165 -12.98 11.60 4.82
#